data_AF-A0A0D2AX84-F1
#
_entry.id   AF-A0A0D2AX84-F1
#
_cell.length_a   1.000
_cell.length_b   1.000
_cell.length_c   1.000
_cell.angle_alpha   90.00
_cell.angle_beta   90.00
_cell.angle_gamma   90.00
#
_symmetry.space_group_name_H-M   'P 1'
#
loop_
_entity.id
_entity.type
_entity.pdbx_description
1 polymer ?
#
loop_
_entity_poly.entity_id
_entity_poly.type
_entity_poly.pdbx_seq_one_letter_code
_entity_poly.pdbx_strand_id
1 'polypeptide(L)'
;MNRALSIRSRKKDDHAKEASKHTFSISTLRGMQQAELSKKLYKLIKTENHAIGAYETAGRERLSIASQLSDWGESTNDDAVSDISDKIGVILSEIGEQEDLFAQNLEDYRAILKQIRNIESSVQPSRDQKAKISDEIQKLKYKEPSSPKIVTLEQELVRAEAQNLVAEAQLTNITRQKIKEAYDLHFAATIERAEKQIILARYGRRLLNLLDDTPVVPGDVRQPFEHVNEARKVLSDAEHELQTWEPHLEPVHSNAGGLAPNLMPTGATSETASAATEPVATPTPTEKPAAEAQGTHLESATA
;
A
#
# COMPACT_ATOMS: atom_id res chain seq x y z
N MET A 1 29.49 58.86 -63.92
CA MET A 1 30.41 57.99 -63.15
C MET A 1 29.56 57.21 -62.15
N ASN A 2 29.02 56.05 -62.50
CA ASN A 2 29.65 54.72 -62.52
C ASN A 2 29.82 54.08 -61.12
N ARG A 3 29.00 53.04 -60.90
CA ARG A 3 29.21 51.79 -60.11
C ARG A 3 29.20 51.89 -58.57
N ALA A 4 28.25 51.27 -57.87
CA ALA A 4 27.97 49.83 -57.63
C ALA A 4 28.48 49.45 -56.21
N LEU A 5 27.79 48.67 -55.37
CA LEU A 5 27.25 47.34 -55.62
C LEU A 5 26.04 47.02 -54.72
N SER A 6 25.00 46.49 -55.37
CA SER A 6 23.89 45.71 -54.83
C SER A 6 24.31 44.24 -54.75
N ILE A 7 24.02 43.53 -53.64
CA ILE A 7 23.93 42.06 -53.59
C ILE A 7 22.90 41.57 -52.53
N ARG A 8 21.81 40.96 -53.02
CA ARG A 8 20.96 39.83 -52.51
C ARG A 8 20.09 40.06 -51.25
N SER A 9 18.74 39.99 -51.33
CA SER A 9 17.85 38.81 -51.50
C SER A 9 17.94 37.83 -50.33
N ARG A 10 16.87 37.37 -49.64
CA ARG A 10 15.55 36.91 -50.07
C ARG A 10 14.52 36.93 -48.92
N LYS A 11 13.27 37.13 -49.34
CA LYS A 11 11.98 36.80 -48.72
C LYS A 11 11.93 35.41 -48.07
N LYS A 12 11.34 35.28 -46.87
CA LYS A 12 10.95 34.00 -46.26
C LYS A 12 9.62 34.15 -45.50
N ASP A 13 8.56 33.74 -46.19
CA ASP A 13 7.28 33.20 -45.70
C ASP A 13 6.92 32.17 -46.80
N ASP A 14 6.45 30.94 -46.59
CA ASP A 14 5.57 30.40 -45.56
C ASP A 14 5.57 28.84 -45.66
N HIS A 15 4.90 28.18 -44.70
CA HIS A 15 4.36 26.81 -44.69
C HIS A 15 5.25 25.63 -44.25
N ALA A 16 4.99 25.11 -43.05
CA ALA A 16 4.11 23.94 -42.85
C ALA A 16 4.30 23.37 -41.43
N LYS A 17 3.25 23.41 -40.60
CA LYS A 17 3.18 22.66 -39.34
C LYS A 17 3.15 21.18 -39.67
N GLU A 18 4.25 20.48 -39.44
CA GLU A 18 4.31 19.03 -39.54
C GLU A 18 3.56 18.40 -38.36
N ALA A 19 2.59 17.55 -38.69
CA ALA A 19 1.82 16.77 -37.72
C ALA A 19 2.73 15.77 -36.99
N SER A 20 2.55 15.67 -35.67
CA SER A 20 3.17 14.68 -34.80
C SER A 20 2.98 13.26 -35.36
N LYS A 21 4.05 12.71 -35.95
CA LYS A 21 4.11 11.29 -36.34
C LYS A 21 4.15 10.45 -35.06
N HIS A 22 3.00 9.90 -34.67
CA HIS A 22 2.93 8.81 -33.71
C HIS A 22 3.65 7.60 -34.28
N THR A 23 4.89 7.37 -33.84
CA THR A 23 5.60 6.12 -34.08
C THR A 23 4.89 5.02 -33.28
N PHE A 24 4.27 4.08 -33.99
CA PHE A 24 3.75 2.86 -33.39
C PHE A 24 4.93 2.07 -32.80
N SER A 25 5.14 2.20 -31.50
CA SER A 25 6.11 1.37 -30.77
C SER A 25 5.62 -0.08 -30.77
N ILE A 26 6.51 -1.02 -31.11
CA ILE A 26 6.29 -2.48 -30.99
C ILE A 26 5.94 -2.88 -29.53
N SER A 27 6.23 -2.01 -28.56
CA SER A 27 5.81 -2.18 -27.16
C SER A 27 4.28 -2.12 -26.98
N THR A 28 3.56 -1.43 -27.88
CA THR A 28 2.09 -1.33 -27.86
C THR A 28 1.41 -2.61 -28.39
N LEU A 29 2.03 -3.30 -29.35
CA LEU A 29 1.52 -4.58 -29.88
C LEU A 29 1.71 -5.74 -28.90
N ARG A 30 2.73 -5.66 -28.03
CA ARG A 30 2.94 -6.66 -26.97
C ARG A 30 1.85 -6.61 -25.88
N GLY A 31 1.09 -5.51 -25.78
CA GLY A 31 -0.08 -5.39 -24.90
C GLY A 31 -1.35 -6.07 -25.42
N MET A 32 -1.45 -6.34 -26.73
CA MET A 32 -2.61 -7.03 -27.33
C MET A 32 -2.57 -8.55 -27.07
N GLN A 33 -1.38 -9.13 -26.91
CA GLN A 33 -1.15 -10.55 -26.60
C GLN A 33 -1.06 -10.85 -25.10
N GLN A 34 -1.47 -9.91 -24.24
CA GLN A 34 -1.58 -10.21 -22.83
C GLN A 34 -2.93 -10.89 -22.57
N ALA A 35 -2.93 -11.98 -21.80
CA ALA A 35 -4.17 -12.64 -21.43
C ALA A 35 -5.12 -11.70 -20.69
N GLU A 36 -6.42 -11.84 -20.95
CA GLU A 36 -7.46 -10.93 -20.45
C GLU A 36 -7.44 -10.74 -18.93
N LEU A 37 -7.10 -11.79 -18.17
CA LEU A 37 -7.00 -11.71 -16.71
C LEU A 37 -5.86 -10.77 -16.27
N SER A 38 -4.66 -10.96 -16.82
CA SER A 38 -3.48 -10.18 -16.43
C SER A 38 -3.52 -8.73 -16.96
N LYS A 39 -4.33 -8.44 -17.99
CA LYS A 39 -4.61 -7.06 -18.44
C LYS A 39 -5.28 -6.20 -17.36
N LYS A 40 -6.24 -6.76 -16.62
CA LYS A 40 -6.97 -6.01 -15.57
C LYS A 40 -6.03 -5.65 -14.41
N LEU A 41 -5.30 -6.64 -13.90
CA LEU A 41 -4.34 -6.42 -12.81
C LEU A 41 -3.17 -5.53 -13.26
N TYR A 42 -2.73 -5.65 -14.52
CA TYR A 42 -1.75 -4.72 -15.09
C TYR A 42 -2.25 -3.27 -15.07
N LYS A 43 -3.52 -3.02 -15.43
CA LYS A 43 -4.12 -1.68 -15.35
C LYS A 43 -4.12 -1.16 -13.90
N LEU A 44 -4.49 -1.98 -12.93
CA LEU A 44 -4.43 -1.63 -11.50
C LEU A 44 -3.01 -1.24 -11.09
N ILE A 45 -2.02 -2.10 -11.32
CA ILE A 45 -0.60 -1.85 -11.01
C ILE A 45 -0.09 -0.57 -11.67
N LYS A 46 -0.55 -0.28 -12.90
CA LYS A 46 -0.21 0.96 -13.60
C LYS A 46 -0.82 2.16 -12.88
N THR A 47 -2.09 2.12 -12.51
CA THR A 47 -2.73 3.23 -11.76
C THR A 47 -2.06 3.46 -10.41
N GLU A 48 -1.73 2.40 -9.67
CA GLU A 48 -1.00 2.50 -8.38
C GLU A 48 0.33 3.25 -8.54
N ASN A 49 1.06 3.02 -9.63
CA ASN A 49 2.30 3.77 -9.91
C ASN A 49 2.08 5.28 -10.05
N HIS A 50 0.92 5.70 -10.58
CA HIS A 50 0.62 7.13 -10.71
C HIS A 50 0.25 7.72 -9.35
N ALA A 51 -0.46 6.95 -8.50
CA ALA A 51 -0.76 7.36 -7.14
C ALA A 51 0.51 7.51 -6.30
N ILE A 52 1.44 6.54 -6.36
CA ILE A 52 2.76 6.61 -5.71
C ILE A 52 3.51 7.87 -6.15
N GLY A 53 3.63 8.12 -7.45
CA GLY A 53 4.29 9.33 -7.96
C GLY A 53 3.60 10.64 -7.52
N ALA A 54 2.28 10.62 -7.27
CA ALA A 54 1.56 11.77 -6.72
C ALA A 54 1.93 12.01 -5.24
N TYR A 55 2.07 10.95 -4.43
CA TYR A 55 2.54 11.07 -3.04
C TYR A 55 4.00 11.54 -2.96
N GLU A 56 4.90 11.00 -3.78
CA GLU A 56 6.29 11.49 -3.87
C GLU A 56 6.34 12.98 -4.24
N THR A 57 5.48 13.40 -5.18
CA THR A 57 5.37 14.81 -5.57
C THR A 57 4.84 15.66 -4.42
N ALA A 58 3.78 15.19 -3.74
CA ALA A 58 3.23 15.88 -2.59
C ALA A 58 4.26 16.06 -1.46
N GLY A 59 5.09 15.05 -1.19
CA GLY A 59 6.19 15.13 -0.22
C GLY A 59 7.22 16.20 -0.59
N ARG A 60 7.68 16.23 -1.85
CA ARG A 60 8.62 17.26 -2.33
C ARG A 60 8.05 18.67 -2.29
N GLU A 61 6.80 18.85 -2.74
CA GLU A 61 6.13 20.14 -2.68
C GLU A 61 5.93 20.60 -1.23
N ARG A 62 5.63 19.66 -0.32
CA ARG A 62 5.51 19.95 1.11
C ARG A 62 6.80 20.50 1.71
N LEU A 63 7.95 19.91 1.38
CA LEU A 63 9.28 20.41 1.77
C LEU A 63 9.56 21.81 1.20
N SER A 64 9.16 22.06 -0.05
CA SER A 64 9.29 23.40 -0.65
C SER A 64 8.43 24.43 0.06
N ILE A 65 7.18 24.09 0.38
CA ILE A 65 6.27 24.95 1.14
C ILE A 65 6.84 25.26 2.53
N ALA A 66 7.45 24.28 3.20
CA ALA A 66 8.08 24.47 4.51
C ALA A 66 9.22 25.51 4.46
N SER A 67 10.10 25.41 3.46
CA SER A 67 11.17 26.39 3.23
C SER A 67 10.60 27.78 2.94
N GLN A 68 9.66 27.88 2.00
CA GLN A 68 9.06 29.16 1.61
C GLN A 68 8.34 29.84 2.78
N LEU A 69 7.70 29.07 3.66
CA LEU A 69 7.03 29.59 4.85
C LEU A 69 8.04 30.22 5.82
N SER A 70 9.16 29.54 6.05
CA SER A 70 10.21 30.02 6.96
C SER A 70 10.88 31.28 6.39
N ASP A 71 11.22 31.26 5.10
CA ASP A 71 11.79 32.42 4.39
C ASP A 71 10.85 33.64 4.43
N TRP A 72 9.55 33.41 4.20
CA TRP A 72 8.55 34.46 4.27
C TRP A 72 8.44 35.03 5.69
N GLY A 73 8.42 34.18 6.71
CA GLY A 73 8.33 34.60 8.10
C GLY A 73 9.49 35.49 8.53
N GLU A 74 10.72 35.16 8.14
CA GLU A 74 11.91 35.99 8.39
C GLU A 74 11.76 37.38 7.74
N SER A 75 11.18 37.45 6.53
CA SER A 75 10.99 38.71 5.81
C SER A 75 9.98 39.68 6.45
N THR A 76 9.16 39.21 7.40
CA THR A 76 8.14 40.05 8.06
C THR A 76 8.72 41.06 9.03
N ASN A 77 9.95 40.86 9.50
CA ASN A 77 10.56 41.62 10.62
C ASN A 77 9.73 41.59 11.91
N ASP A 78 8.90 40.55 12.09
CA ASP A 78 8.17 40.25 13.33
C ASP A 78 8.78 38.99 13.95
N ASP A 79 9.43 39.12 15.10
CA ASP A 79 10.15 38.03 15.77
C ASP A 79 9.23 36.85 16.11
N ALA A 80 7.95 37.11 16.45
CA ALA A 80 7.00 36.06 16.78
C ALA A 80 6.57 35.30 15.51
N VAL A 81 6.26 36.02 14.44
CA VAL A 81 5.90 35.40 13.15
C VAL A 81 7.08 34.63 12.57
N SER A 82 8.28 35.19 12.65
CA SER A 82 9.52 34.54 12.22
C SER A 82 9.76 33.22 12.97
N ASP A 83 9.77 33.23 14.31
CA ASP A 83 10.04 32.00 15.07
C ASP A 83 8.96 30.94 14.87
N ILE A 84 7.68 31.31 14.90
CA ILE A 84 6.56 30.36 14.74
C ILE A 84 6.51 29.77 13.33
N SER A 85 6.73 30.58 12.29
CA SER A 85 6.76 30.10 10.90
C SER A 85 7.88 29.10 10.65
N ASP A 86 9.07 29.33 11.23
CA ASP A 86 10.21 28.39 11.19
C ASP A 86 9.85 27.06 11.86
N LYS A 87 9.24 27.07 13.05
CA LYS A 87 8.82 25.81 13.72
C LYS A 87 7.71 25.10 12.97
N ILE A 88 6.76 25.83 12.36
CA ILE A 88 5.75 25.23 11.48
C ILE A 88 6.43 24.64 10.24
N GLY A 89 7.46 25.29 9.70
CA GLY A 89 8.31 24.76 8.64
C GLY A 89 8.86 23.38 8.99
N VAL A 90 9.42 23.21 10.19
CA VAL A 90 9.91 21.90 10.67
C VAL A 90 8.79 20.84 10.68
N ILE A 91 7.62 21.16 11.23
CA ILE A 91 6.46 20.25 11.24
C ILE A 91 6.02 19.88 9.82
N LEU A 92 5.96 20.86 8.91
CA LEU A 92 5.59 20.62 7.52
C LEU A 92 6.62 19.75 6.81
N SER A 93 7.92 19.98 7.04
CA SER A 93 8.98 19.15 6.47
C SER A 93 8.84 17.69 6.89
N GLU A 94 8.62 17.44 8.18
CA GLU A 94 8.39 16.08 8.70
C GLU A 94 7.14 15.44 8.07
N ILE A 95 6.04 16.19 7.88
CA ILE A 95 4.86 15.70 7.13
C ILE A 95 5.27 15.28 5.71
N GLY A 96 6.16 16.05 5.05
CA GLY A 96 6.68 15.73 3.72
C GLY A 96 7.51 14.45 3.70
N GLU A 97 8.33 14.21 4.72
CA GLU A 97 9.11 12.99 4.88
C GLU A 97 8.21 11.76 5.11
N GLN A 98 7.13 11.90 5.89
CA GLN A 98 6.13 10.85 6.06
C GLN A 98 5.42 10.48 4.74
N GLU A 99 5.23 11.42 3.80
CA GLU A 99 4.69 11.10 2.47
C GLU A 99 5.67 10.27 1.63
N ASP A 100 6.97 10.54 1.72
CA ASP A 100 8.00 9.76 1.01
C ASP A 100 8.09 8.33 1.54
N LEU A 101 8.11 8.16 2.87
CA LEU A 101 8.04 6.84 3.51
C LEU A 101 6.79 6.06 3.11
N PHE A 102 5.64 6.73 3.06
CA PHE A 102 4.40 6.11 2.59
C PHE A 102 4.48 5.68 1.13
N ALA A 103 5.04 6.52 0.25
CA ALA A 103 5.24 6.17 -1.16
C ALA A 103 6.15 4.94 -1.34
N GLN A 104 7.21 4.83 -0.54
CA GLN A 104 8.09 3.64 -0.52
C GLN A 104 7.32 2.37 -0.12
N ASN A 105 6.55 2.42 0.96
CA ASN A 105 5.71 1.30 1.41
C ASN A 105 4.65 0.88 0.37
N LEU A 106 4.09 1.85 -0.37
CA LEU A 106 3.16 1.55 -1.46
C LEU A 106 3.86 0.86 -2.64
N GLU A 107 5.15 1.12 -2.90
CA GLU A 107 5.89 0.37 -3.93
C GLU A 107 6.14 -1.08 -3.51
N ASP A 108 6.35 -1.37 -2.22
CA ASP A 108 6.46 -2.73 -1.69
C ASP A 108 5.14 -3.52 -1.84
N TYR A 109 4.01 -2.92 -1.46
CA TYR A 109 2.68 -3.45 -1.76
C TYR A 109 2.50 -3.73 -3.26
N ARG A 110 2.88 -2.76 -4.10
CA ARG A 110 2.75 -2.86 -5.55
C ARG A 110 3.65 -3.95 -6.14
N ALA A 111 4.81 -4.22 -5.54
CA ALA A 111 5.69 -5.31 -5.92
C ALA A 111 4.99 -6.67 -5.73
N ILE A 112 4.19 -6.84 -4.67
CA ILE A 112 3.41 -8.06 -4.44
C ILE A 112 2.32 -8.22 -5.50
N LEU A 113 1.62 -7.14 -5.88
CA LEU A 113 0.65 -7.20 -6.99
C LEU A 113 1.31 -7.63 -8.31
N LYS A 114 2.54 -7.17 -8.59
CA LYS A 114 3.31 -7.62 -9.77
C LYS A 114 3.56 -9.13 -9.72
N GLN A 115 3.80 -9.72 -8.54
CA GLN A 115 3.96 -11.17 -8.37
C GLN A 115 2.68 -11.91 -8.78
N ILE A 116 1.51 -11.46 -8.33
CA ILE A 116 0.22 -12.06 -8.71
C ILE A 116 0.05 -12.05 -10.24
N ARG A 117 0.25 -10.88 -10.87
CA ARG A 117 0.16 -10.73 -12.33
C ARG A 117 1.13 -11.66 -13.09
N ASN A 118 2.34 -11.84 -12.57
CA ASN A 118 3.33 -12.73 -13.19
C ASN A 118 2.86 -14.19 -13.14
N ILE A 119 2.29 -14.62 -12.02
CA ILE A 119 1.74 -15.97 -11.86
C ILE A 119 0.54 -16.16 -12.79
N GLU A 120 -0.39 -15.21 -12.84
CA GLU A 120 -1.51 -15.21 -13.80
C GLU A 120 -1.03 -15.36 -15.24
N SER A 121 0.07 -14.70 -15.60
CA SER A 121 0.66 -14.77 -16.93
C SER A 121 1.33 -16.12 -17.19
N SER A 122 1.96 -16.72 -16.18
CA SER A 122 2.59 -18.05 -16.29
C SER A 122 1.60 -19.22 -16.45
N VAL A 123 0.34 -19.02 -16.07
CA VAL A 123 -0.73 -20.04 -16.22
C VAL A 123 -1.33 -20.04 -17.63
N GLN A 124 -1.19 -18.95 -18.39
CA GLN A 124 -1.77 -18.82 -19.73
C GLN A 124 -1.32 -19.90 -20.72
N PRO A 125 -0.04 -20.29 -20.80
CA PRO A 125 0.39 -21.37 -21.69
C PRO A 125 -0.37 -22.68 -21.46
N SER A 126 -0.72 -23.00 -20.20
CA SER A 126 -1.49 -24.21 -19.87
C SER A 126 -2.93 -24.12 -20.39
N ARG A 127 -3.56 -22.93 -20.31
CA ARG A 127 -4.90 -22.68 -20.86
C ARG A 127 -4.90 -22.77 -22.39
N ASP A 128 -3.90 -22.14 -23.02
CA ASP A 128 -3.75 -22.12 -24.47
C ASP A 128 -3.46 -23.52 -25.03
N GLN A 129 -2.64 -24.32 -24.35
CA GLN A 129 -2.36 -25.71 -24.73
C GLN A 129 -3.63 -26.57 -24.69
N LYS A 130 -4.41 -26.48 -23.60
CA LYS A 130 -5.69 -27.20 -23.49
C LYS A 130 -6.65 -26.80 -24.62
N ALA A 131 -6.82 -25.50 -24.87
CA ALA A 131 -7.71 -25.00 -25.92
C ALA A 131 -7.28 -25.48 -27.31
N LYS A 132 -5.97 -25.41 -27.61
CA LYS A 132 -5.41 -25.85 -28.88
C LYS A 132 -5.65 -27.34 -29.16
N ILE A 133 -5.43 -28.21 -28.16
CA ILE A 133 -5.67 -29.66 -28.30
C ILE A 133 -7.16 -29.92 -28.53
N SER A 134 -8.03 -29.24 -27.78
CA SER A 134 -9.50 -29.35 -27.95
C SER A 134 -9.94 -28.94 -29.37
N ASP A 135 -9.43 -27.82 -29.89
CA ASP A 135 -9.76 -27.35 -31.24
C ASP A 135 -9.25 -28.32 -32.33
N GLU A 136 -8.07 -28.90 -32.14
CA GLU A 136 -7.51 -29.91 -33.05
C GLU A 136 -8.36 -31.18 -33.08
N ILE A 137 -8.84 -31.65 -31.92
CA ILE A 137 -9.80 -32.76 -31.82
C ILE A 137 -11.09 -32.45 -32.57
N GLN A 138 -11.69 -31.27 -32.35
CA GLN A 138 -12.93 -30.88 -33.04
C GLN A 138 -12.76 -30.82 -34.55
N LYS A 139 -11.65 -30.24 -35.01
CA LYS A 139 -11.30 -30.16 -36.43
C LYS A 139 -11.12 -31.53 -37.07
N LEU A 140 -10.43 -32.45 -36.38
CA LEU A 140 -10.25 -33.84 -36.84
C LEU A 140 -11.57 -34.60 -36.84
N LYS A 141 -12.41 -34.46 -35.80
CA LYS A 141 -13.75 -35.08 -35.75
C LYS A 141 -14.64 -34.63 -36.90
N TYR A 142 -14.54 -33.37 -37.33
CA TYR A 142 -15.31 -32.85 -38.46
C TYR A 142 -14.77 -33.30 -39.82
N LYS A 143 -13.44 -33.29 -40.02
CA LYS A 143 -12.82 -33.56 -41.34
C LYS A 143 -12.51 -35.04 -41.60
N GLU A 144 -12.05 -35.74 -40.57
CA GLU A 144 -11.53 -37.12 -40.65
C GLU A 144 -11.96 -37.92 -39.41
N PRO A 145 -13.27 -38.23 -39.26
CA PRO A 145 -13.81 -38.83 -38.04
C PRO A 145 -13.25 -40.23 -37.71
N SER A 146 -12.69 -40.93 -38.70
CA SER A 146 -12.07 -42.25 -38.54
C SER A 146 -10.55 -42.19 -38.25
N SER A 147 -9.98 -41.00 -38.07
CA SER A 147 -8.55 -40.84 -37.86
C SER A 147 -8.11 -41.40 -36.49
N PRO A 148 -7.12 -42.32 -36.43
CA PRO A 148 -6.63 -42.87 -35.17
C PRO A 148 -5.95 -41.81 -34.28
N LYS A 149 -5.58 -40.66 -34.84
CA LYS A 149 -5.02 -39.51 -34.11
C LYS A 149 -5.99 -38.89 -33.12
N ILE A 150 -7.30 -39.11 -33.28
CA ILE A 150 -8.32 -38.60 -32.36
C ILE A 150 -8.10 -39.19 -30.96
N VAL A 151 -7.86 -40.51 -30.87
CA VAL A 151 -7.66 -41.19 -29.58
C VAL A 151 -6.39 -40.70 -28.88
N THR A 152 -5.31 -40.46 -29.63
CA THR A 152 -4.06 -39.94 -29.05
C THR A 152 -4.23 -38.51 -28.54
N LEU A 153 -4.92 -37.64 -29.29
CA LEU A 153 -5.20 -36.27 -28.85
C LEU A 153 -6.17 -36.23 -27.67
N GLU A 154 -7.13 -37.15 -27.57
CA GLU A 154 -8.01 -37.27 -26.41
C GLU A 154 -7.23 -37.63 -25.14
N GLN A 155 -6.27 -38.55 -25.22
CA GLN A 155 -5.37 -38.86 -24.09
C GLN A 155 -4.48 -37.66 -23.73
N GLU A 156 -3.98 -36.93 -24.73
CA GLU A 156 -3.20 -35.70 -24.52
C GLU A 156 -4.05 -34.61 -23.85
N LEU A 157 -5.33 -34.48 -24.25
CA LEU A 157 -6.27 -33.54 -23.66
C LEU A 157 -6.48 -33.84 -22.18
N VAL A 158 -6.70 -35.11 -21.80
CA VAL A 158 -6.85 -35.50 -20.38
C VAL A 158 -5.62 -35.09 -19.57
N ARG A 159 -4.41 -35.26 -20.11
CA ARG A 159 -3.18 -34.83 -19.45
C ARG A 159 -3.10 -33.30 -19.33
N ALA A 160 -3.40 -32.58 -20.40
CA ALA A 160 -3.40 -31.11 -20.41
C ALA A 160 -4.46 -30.54 -19.44
N GLU A 161 -5.62 -31.19 -19.32
CA GLU A 161 -6.66 -30.82 -18.36
C GLU A 161 -6.20 -30.98 -16.91
N ALA A 162 -5.55 -32.11 -16.59
CA ALA A 162 -4.99 -32.33 -15.26
C ALA A 162 -3.93 -31.27 -14.91
N GLN A 163 -3.02 -30.96 -15.85
CA GLN A 163 -2.02 -29.91 -15.66
C GLN A 163 -2.66 -28.53 -15.46
N ASN A 164 -3.68 -28.20 -16.25
CA ASN A 164 -4.40 -26.94 -16.12
C ASN A 164 -5.13 -26.85 -14.77
N LEU A 165 -5.75 -27.93 -14.29
CA LEU A 165 -6.40 -27.95 -12.98
C LEU A 165 -5.43 -27.63 -11.84
N VAL A 166 -4.23 -28.23 -11.87
CA VAL A 166 -3.18 -27.95 -10.87
C VAL A 166 -2.73 -26.49 -10.96
N ALA A 167 -2.46 -25.99 -12.17
CA ALA A 167 -2.02 -24.61 -12.38
C ALA A 167 -3.07 -23.58 -11.92
N GLU A 168 -4.36 -23.81 -12.19
CA GLU A 168 -5.46 -22.94 -11.74
C GLU A 168 -5.63 -22.95 -10.22
N ALA A 169 -5.50 -24.13 -9.60
CA ALA A 169 -5.57 -24.25 -8.14
C ALA A 169 -4.38 -23.54 -7.46
N GLN A 170 -3.17 -23.68 -8.01
CA GLN A 170 -1.99 -22.94 -7.54
C GLN A 170 -2.17 -21.43 -7.71
N LEU A 171 -2.63 -20.97 -8.87
CA LEU A 171 -2.93 -19.56 -9.11
C LEU A 171 -3.90 -19.02 -8.06
N THR A 172 -4.99 -19.74 -7.84
CA THR A 172 -6.04 -19.33 -6.91
C THR A 172 -5.52 -19.23 -5.47
N ASN A 173 -4.71 -20.20 -5.03
CA ASN A 173 -4.15 -20.22 -3.68
C ASN A 173 -3.13 -19.09 -3.48
N ILE A 174 -2.21 -18.91 -4.43
CA ILE A 174 -1.20 -17.87 -4.34
C ILE A 174 -1.85 -16.48 -4.43
N THR A 175 -2.82 -16.27 -5.32
CA THR A 175 -3.54 -15.00 -5.40
C THR A 175 -4.22 -14.66 -4.08
N ARG A 176 -4.86 -15.62 -3.40
CA ARG A 176 -5.45 -15.38 -2.07
C ARG A 176 -4.38 -15.00 -1.04
N GLN A 177 -3.29 -15.75 -0.98
CA GLN A 177 -2.19 -15.47 -0.04
C GLN A 177 -1.61 -14.07 -0.28
N LYS A 178 -1.28 -13.75 -1.54
CA LYS A 178 -0.61 -12.52 -1.92
C LYS A 178 -1.51 -11.29 -1.85
N ILE A 179 -2.82 -11.43 -2.07
CA ILE A 179 -3.77 -10.32 -1.82
C ILE A 179 -3.79 -9.96 -0.33
N LYS A 180 -3.79 -10.95 0.58
CA LYS A 180 -3.72 -10.67 2.02
C LYS A 180 -2.41 -9.97 2.37
N GLU A 181 -1.28 -10.51 1.93
CA GLU A 181 0.05 -9.94 2.15
C GLU A 181 0.17 -8.50 1.61
N ALA A 182 -0.32 -8.26 0.39
CA ALA A 182 -0.29 -6.95 -0.25
C ALA A 182 -1.07 -5.91 0.56
N TYR A 183 -2.33 -6.20 0.87
CA TYR A 183 -3.19 -5.22 1.53
C TYR A 183 -2.92 -5.08 3.03
N ASP A 184 -2.30 -6.08 3.67
CA ASP A 184 -1.75 -5.94 5.02
C ASP A 184 -0.69 -4.83 5.06
N LEU A 185 0.30 -4.89 4.16
CA LEU A 185 1.31 -3.82 4.02
C LEU A 185 0.70 -2.46 3.68
N HIS A 186 -0.23 -2.43 2.71
CA HIS A 186 -0.87 -1.17 2.30
C HIS A 186 -1.61 -0.51 3.47
N PHE A 187 -2.44 -1.27 4.20
CA PHE A 187 -3.22 -0.71 5.30
C PHE A 187 -2.36 -0.38 6.51
N ALA A 188 -1.35 -1.19 6.83
CA ALA A 188 -0.36 -0.85 7.87
C ALA A 188 0.32 0.49 7.57
N ALA A 189 0.82 0.68 6.36
CA ALA A 189 1.45 1.93 5.93
C ALA A 189 0.48 3.12 5.96
N THR A 190 -0.80 2.88 5.62
CA THR A 190 -1.84 3.93 5.67
C THR A 190 -2.12 4.37 7.11
N ILE A 191 -2.21 3.41 8.04
CA ILE A 191 -2.42 3.67 9.47
C ILE A 191 -1.24 4.45 10.04
N GLU A 192 -0.02 3.98 9.82
CA GLU A 192 1.21 4.65 10.27
C GLU A 192 1.27 6.11 9.79
N ARG A 193 1.07 6.33 8.48
CA ARG A 193 1.05 7.68 7.89
C ARG A 193 0.01 8.56 8.58
N ALA A 194 -1.21 8.06 8.76
CA ALA A 194 -2.30 8.83 9.33
C ALA A 194 -2.02 9.21 10.79
N GLU A 195 -1.57 8.25 11.60
CA GLU A 195 -1.31 8.46 13.02
C GLU A 195 -0.15 9.43 13.25
N LYS A 196 0.96 9.28 12.52
CA LYS A 196 2.09 10.22 12.58
C LYS A 196 1.71 11.62 12.12
N GLN A 197 0.91 11.75 11.07
CA GLN A 197 0.40 13.06 10.63
C GLN A 197 -0.56 13.68 11.64
N ILE A 198 -1.37 12.88 12.34
CA ILE A 198 -2.22 13.38 13.43
C ILE A 198 -1.37 13.97 14.56
N ILE A 199 -0.28 13.29 14.96
CA ILE A 199 0.67 13.78 15.96
C ILE A 199 1.22 15.15 15.51
N LEU A 200 1.81 15.22 14.32
CA LEU A 200 2.37 16.45 13.75
C LEU A 200 1.36 17.59 13.67
N ALA A 201 0.14 17.32 13.21
CA ALA A 201 -0.90 18.33 13.12
C ALA A 201 -1.33 18.88 14.48
N ARG A 202 -1.36 18.03 15.53
CA ARG A 202 -1.67 18.47 16.90
C ARG A 202 -0.60 19.42 17.43
N TYR A 203 0.68 19.09 17.25
CA TYR A 203 1.79 19.96 17.67
C TYR A 203 1.87 21.24 16.84
N GLY A 204 1.62 21.17 15.52
CA GLY A 204 1.49 22.36 14.67
C GLY A 204 0.40 23.31 15.17
N ARG A 205 -0.76 22.80 15.61
CA ARG A 205 -1.81 23.62 16.24
C ARG A 205 -1.38 24.20 17.59
N ARG A 206 -0.58 23.47 18.37
CA ARG A 206 -0.04 23.96 19.65
C ARG A 206 0.91 25.14 19.43
N LEU A 207 1.74 25.12 18.39
CA LEU A 207 2.60 26.25 18.01
C LEU A 207 1.79 27.52 17.74
N LEU A 208 0.63 27.40 17.06
CA LEU A 208 -0.21 28.56 16.74
C LEU A 208 -0.72 29.29 18.00
N ASN A 209 -0.92 28.57 19.11
CA ASN A 209 -1.37 29.18 20.37
C ASN A 209 -0.29 30.04 21.05
N LEU A 210 0.95 30.01 20.57
CA LEU A 210 2.05 30.85 21.08
C LEU A 210 2.09 32.22 20.40
N LEU A 211 1.32 32.41 19.32
CA LEU A 211 1.26 33.66 18.58
C LEU A 211 0.11 34.53 19.11
N ASP A 212 0.45 35.69 19.66
CA ASP A 212 -0.54 36.68 20.11
C ASP A 212 -1.09 37.49 18.91
N ASP A 213 -2.37 37.28 18.63
CA ASP A 213 -3.11 37.97 17.56
C ASP A 213 -3.84 39.23 18.05
N THR A 214 -3.65 39.65 19.30
CA THR A 214 -4.24 40.87 19.86
C THR A 214 -3.90 42.08 18.99
N PRO A 215 -4.90 42.81 18.46
CA PRO A 215 -4.65 44.00 17.65
C PRO A 215 -3.90 45.08 18.42
N VAL A 216 -2.93 45.73 17.76
CA VAL A 216 -2.18 46.86 18.33
C VAL A 216 -2.68 48.17 17.74
N VAL A 217 -2.78 49.19 18.59
CA VAL A 217 -3.19 50.54 18.18
C VAL A 217 -2.09 51.14 17.29
N PRO A 218 -2.42 51.82 16.18
CA PRO A 218 -1.42 52.47 15.34
C PRO A 218 -0.51 53.42 16.15
N GLY A 219 0.79 53.16 16.12
CA GLY A 219 1.80 53.93 16.86
C GLY A 219 2.34 53.23 18.11
N ASP A 220 1.63 52.22 18.62
CA ASP A 220 2.12 51.37 19.71
C ASP A 220 3.05 50.27 19.19
N VAL A 221 3.98 49.84 20.05
CA VAL A 221 4.94 48.76 19.75
C VAL A 221 4.36 47.44 20.22
N ARG A 222 4.46 46.38 19.39
CA ARG A 222 4.11 45.01 19.82
C ARG A 222 5.02 44.58 20.97
N GLN A 223 4.49 43.72 21.85
CA GLN A 223 5.31 43.10 22.89
C GLN A 223 6.36 42.17 22.25
N PRO A 224 7.57 42.07 22.82
CA PRO A 224 8.56 41.11 22.37
C PRO A 224 8.05 39.67 22.46
N PHE A 225 8.55 38.80 21.59
CA PHE A 225 8.18 37.39 21.61
C PHE A 225 8.91 36.63 22.73
N GLU A 226 8.17 36.15 23.73
CA GLU A 226 8.74 35.45 24.90
C GLU A 226 8.70 33.92 24.80
N HIS A 227 7.97 33.35 23.83
CA HIS A 227 7.68 31.91 23.75
C HIS A 227 8.70 31.07 22.98
N VAL A 228 9.88 31.60 22.65
CA VAL A 228 10.92 30.88 21.87
C VAL A 228 11.28 29.52 22.48
N ASN A 229 11.47 29.47 23.80
CA ASN A 229 11.83 28.22 24.50
C ASN A 229 10.66 27.23 24.54
N GLU A 230 9.44 27.75 24.65
CA GLU A 230 8.23 26.93 24.63
C GLU A 230 8.01 26.33 23.24
N ALA A 231 8.17 27.12 22.17
CA ALA A 231 8.07 26.66 20.78
C ALA A 231 9.08 25.55 20.46
N ARG A 232 10.34 25.68 20.93
CA ARG A 232 11.33 24.59 20.82
C ARG A 232 10.91 23.34 21.56
N LYS A 233 10.37 23.48 22.78
CA LYS A 233 9.86 22.34 23.54
C LYS A 233 8.71 21.64 22.83
N VAL A 234 7.81 22.39 22.18
CA VAL A 234 6.70 21.81 21.39
C VAL A 234 7.24 20.91 20.26
N LEU A 235 8.35 21.28 19.61
CA LEU A 235 9.01 20.41 18.63
C LEU A 235 9.66 19.18 19.26
N SER A 236 10.37 19.34 20.38
CA SER A 236 10.96 18.20 21.09
C SER A 236 9.91 17.20 21.60
N ASP A 237 8.76 17.69 22.07
CA ASP A 237 7.63 16.86 22.47
C ASP A 237 7.07 16.09 21.25
N ALA A 238 6.96 16.75 20.08
CA ALA A 238 6.52 16.12 18.83
C ALA A 238 7.48 15.02 18.36
N GLU A 239 8.78 15.30 18.37
CA GLU A 239 9.83 14.33 18.04
C GLU A 239 9.77 13.12 18.98
N HIS A 240 9.63 13.36 20.28
CA HIS A 240 9.52 12.27 21.25
C HIS A 240 8.28 11.40 21.00
N GLU A 241 7.11 12.02 20.79
CA GLU A 241 5.88 11.28 20.52
C GLU A 241 5.99 10.45 19.22
N LEU A 242 6.62 11.01 18.17
CA LEU A 242 6.90 10.27 16.93
C LEU A 242 7.87 9.11 17.13
N GLN A 243 8.93 9.28 17.93
CA GLN A 243 9.91 8.23 18.22
C GLN A 243 9.32 7.10 19.07
N THR A 244 8.39 7.41 19.95
CA THR A 244 7.70 6.44 20.82
C THR A 244 6.45 5.83 20.20
N TRP A 245 6.06 6.28 18.99
CA TRP A 245 4.92 5.70 18.29
C TRP A 245 5.17 4.22 18.00
N GLU A 246 4.17 3.39 18.28
CA GLU A 246 4.18 1.96 18.00
C GLU A 246 2.93 1.57 17.21
N PRO A 247 3.06 0.67 16.22
CA PRO A 247 1.94 0.25 15.40
C PRO A 247 0.91 -0.56 16.23
N HIS A 248 -0.34 -0.13 16.22
CA HIS A 248 -1.47 -0.89 16.75
C HIS A 248 -2.34 -1.41 15.60
N LEU A 249 -1.99 -2.59 15.06
CA LEU A 249 -2.63 -3.17 13.88
C LEU A 249 -3.48 -4.39 14.23
N GLU A 250 -4.61 -4.55 13.54
CA GLU A 250 -5.39 -5.77 13.60
C GLU A 250 -4.64 -6.92 12.90
N PRO A 251 -4.38 -8.06 13.55
CA PRO A 251 -3.61 -9.14 12.94
C PRO A 251 -4.31 -9.77 11.72
N VAL A 252 -3.62 -9.84 10.59
CA VAL A 252 -4.11 -10.53 9.39
C VAL A 252 -3.74 -12.01 9.43
N HIS A 253 -4.68 -12.89 9.79
CA HIS A 253 -4.42 -14.34 9.88
C HIS A 253 -4.23 -15.00 8.51
N SER A 254 -3.24 -15.88 8.34
CA SER A 254 -3.02 -16.64 7.10
C SER A 254 -2.93 -18.15 7.34
N ASN A 255 -3.73 -18.92 6.59
CA ASN A 255 -3.72 -20.39 6.61
C ASN A 255 -2.97 -20.98 5.41
N ALA A 256 -2.23 -20.16 4.66
CA ALA A 256 -1.59 -20.59 3.40
C ALA A 256 -0.54 -21.70 3.60
N GLY A 257 0.00 -21.88 4.82
CA GLY A 257 0.97 -22.94 5.14
C GLY A 257 0.40 -24.36 5.28
N GLY A 258 -0.93 -24.54 5.21
CA GLY A 258 -1.58 -25.85 5.40
C GLY A 258 -1.56 -26.78 4.18
N LEU A 259 -0.95 -26.38 3.07
CA LEU A 259 -0.90 -27.15 1.82
C LEU A 259 0.54 -27.28 1.32
N ALA A 260 0.92 -28.51 0.97
CA ALA A 260 2.21 -28.80 0.34
C ALA A 260 2.25 -28.22 -1.09
N PRO A 261 3.44 -28.10 -1.71
CA PRO A 261 3.58 -27.64 -3.11
C PRO A 261 2.74 -28.41 -4.14
N ASN A 262 2.38 -29.66 -3.83
CA ASN A 262 1.51 -30.52 -4.64
C ASN A 262 0.01 -30.37 -4.35
N LEU A 263 -0.41 -29.32 -3.61
CA LEU A 263 -1.80 -29.07 -3.20
C LEU A 263 -2.41 -30.18 -2.32
N MET A 264 -1.57 -31.02 -1.74
CA MET A 264 -1.98 -32.01 -0.76
C MET A 264 -1.97 -31.36 0.64
N PRO A 265 -2.95 -31.65 1.51
CA PRO A 265 -2.90 -31.22 2.90
C PRO A 265 -1.58 -31.67 3.52
N THR A 266 -0.80 -30.71 4.03
CA THR A 266 0.23 -31.09 5.01
C THR A 266 -0.56 -31.47 6.26
N GLY A 267 -0.33 -32.66 6.79
CA GLY A 267 -0.97 -33.12 8.01
C GLY A 267 -0.53 -32.26 9.20
N ALA A 268 -1.11 -31.07 9.33
CA ALA A 268 -1.04 -30.24 10.52
C ALA A 268 -2.32 -30.52 11.30
N THR A 269 -2.18 -31.38 12.31
CA THR A 269 -3.12 -31.55 13.40
C THR A 269 -3.59 -30.19 13.91
N SER A 270 -4.90 -30.03 13.95
CA SER A 270 -5.58 -28.91 14.59
C SER A 270 -5.40 -29.02 16.10
N GLU A 271 -4.26 -28.59 16.63
CA GLU A 271 -4.12 -28.33 18.08
C GLU A 271 -4.64 -26.92 18.38
N THR A 272 -5.95 -26.78 18.37
CA THR A 272 -6.67 -25.77 19.16
C THR A 272 -7.85 -26.47 19.83
N ALA A 273 -7.52 -27.40 20.72
CA ALA A 273 -8.40 -27.80 21.80
C ALA A 273 -7.73 -27.34 23.10
N SER A 274 -8.18 -26.18 23.60
CA SER A 274 -7.92 -25.77 24.97
C SER A 274 -8.61 -26.78 25.89
N ALA A 275 -7.88 -27.84 26.24
CA ALA A 275 -8.23 -28.71 27.35
C ALA A 275 -7.59 -28.11 28.59
N ALA A 276 -8.40 -27.43 29.39
CA ALA A 276 -8.06 -27.05 30.75
C ALA A 276 -7.67 -28.31 31.52
N THR A 277 -6.38 -28.46 31.78
CA THR A 277 -5.85 -29.47 32.69
C THR A 277 -6.06 -29.00 34.12
N GLU A 278 -7.00 -29.64 34.80
CA GLU A 278 -7.08 -29.67 36.26
C GLU A 278 -5.75 -30.17 36.85
N PRO A 279 -5.22 -29.54 37.91
CA PRO A 279 -4.11 -30.10 38.65
C PRO A 279 -4.60 -31.17 39.62
N VAL A 280 -4.10 -32.39 39.41
CA VAL A 280 -4.24 -33.56 40.27
C VAL A 280 -3.71 -33.26 41.68
N ALA A 281 -4.57 -33.42 42.67
CA ALA A 281 -4.25 -33.34 44.10
C ALA A 281 -3.51 -34.60 44.59
N THR A 282 -2.53 -34.40 45.48
CA THR A 282 -1.82 -35.45 46.23
C THR A 282 -2.67 -35.96 47.41
N PRO A 283 -2.52 -37.25 47.80
CA PRO A 283 -3.42 -37.88 48.78
C PRO A 283 -2.96 -37.63 50.22
N THR A 284 -3.92 -37.37 51.12
CA THR A 284 -3.75 -37.49 52.58
C THR A 284 -4.64 -38.62 53.11
N PRO A 285 -4.20 -39.37 54.14
CA PRO A 285 -4.94 -40.54 54.62
C PRO A 285 -5.97 -40.19 55.70
N THR A 286 -7.14 -40.80 55.52
CA THR A 286 -8.25 -41.19 56.42
C THR A 286 -8.12 -40.91 57.93
N GLU A 287 -9.11 -40.20 58.49
CA GLU A 287 -9.72 -40.52 59.79
C GLU A 287 -11.24 -40.16 59.81
N LYS A 288 -12.00 -40.82 60.68
CA LYS A 288 -13.47 -41.10 60.65
C LYS A 288 -14.38 -39.96 61.21
N PRO A 289 -15.75 -40.11 61.18
CA PRO A 289 -16.72 -39.01 61.04
C PRO A 289 -17.55 -38.66 62.30
N ALA A 290 -18.25 -37.51 62.26
CA ALA A 290 -19.50 -37.22 62.97
C ALA A 290 -20.22 -36.01 62.31
N ALA A 291 -21.47 -36.17 61.84
CA ALA A 291 -22.72 -35.54 62.34
C ALA A 291 -22.77 -34.00 62.24
N GLU A 292 -23.84 -33.26 61.89
CA GLU A 292 -25.25 -33.41 61.49
C GLU A 292 -25.76 -31.95 61.23
N ALA A 293 -26.96 -31.78 60.65
CA ALA A 293 -27.83 -30.59 60.69
C ALA A 293 -27.44 -29.36 59.81
N GLN A 294 -28.17 -29.04 58.72
CA GLN A 294 -29.49 -28.37 58.60
C GLN A 294 -29.43 -26.82 58.50
N GLY A 295 -30.16 -26.26 57.52
CA GLY A 295 -30.69 -24.88 57.49
C GLY A 295 -30.03 -23.94 56.47
N THR A 296 -30.55 -23.75 55.25
CA THR A 296 -31.54 -22.71 54.85
C THR A 296 -31.33 -21.31 55.46
N HIS A 297 -30.97 -20.30 54.67
CA HIS A 297 -31.90 -19.24 54.22
C HIS A 297 -31.20 -18.18 53.34
N LEU A 298 -31.86 -17.79 52.24
CA LEU A 298 -31.69 -16.50 51.56
C LEU A 298 -32.28 -15.37 52.43
N GLU A 299 -31.70 -14.17 52.34
CA GLU A 299 -32.34 -12.83 52.26
C GLU A 299 -31.22 -11.78 52.46
N SER A 300 -30.79 -11.04 51.42
CA SER A 300 -31.38 -9.80 50.87
C SER A 300 -31.15 -8.54 51.71
N ALA A 301 -30.68 -7.49 51.01
CA ALA A 301 -30.71 -6.06 51.32
C ALA A 301 -29.73 -5.58 52.42
N THR A 302 -28.91 -4.56 52.18
CA THR A 302 -29.36 -3.18 51.96
C THR A 302 -28.18 -2.27 51.60
N ALA A 303 -28.53 -1.20 50.88
CA ALA A 303 -27.88 0.10 50.75
C ALA A 303 -26.59 0.22 49.93
#